data_AF-K0B8I2-F1
#
_entry.id   AF-K0B8I2-F1
#
_cell.length_a   1.000
_cell.length_b   1.000
_cell.length_c   1.000
_cell.angle_alpha   90.00
_cell.angle_beta   90.00
_cell.angle_gamma   90.00
#
_symmetry.space_group_name_H-M   'P 1'
#
loop_
_entity.id
_entity.type
_entity.pdbx_description
1 polymer ?
#
loop_
_entity_poly.entity_id
_entity_poly.type
_entity_poly.pdbx_seq_one_letter_code
_entity_poly.pdbx_strand_id
1 'polypeptide(L)'
;MSSLITKKMKLMLVLLTVSLTVSFLAWNGTVSFADFDNDGVIDSIDNCPTDSNFDQADFDSDNLGDVCDLDDDNDGFNDDVDLFDTDPSDWADSDFDFIGDNKDTDDDNDGVSDSLDQFDTDPIDWADFDFDGIGSNQDPDDDNDGILDIDDYVPVLPSESLATKYFQDIRTCADMNDGTLRLVCYSEFFGRLAESEKNNADALELSIALSKMGTMDDCHFVSHEIGHVAYEETGDVSKSLQGMDGTMCRGGYFHGVLASYFHNIGELDKPFPNSYKTICDDLIGSSNYQDCVHGLGHGFVHYFGDDLDSSLASCHELSLYQNILCVKGVMMQYTDNVLTRDGLSEETISNLCNSEHLAKNDYLECSMSTGTTLAFFTNHDFQKGQELCDVIVDDVSRNYCVEGLRLEIQDSEKYEVSPLTEDIREKYQPQWIGDNIVDIRTPSTISNFNYQSEIGMITFSFDKPEYVILLIPNNLLLPENYAVSVNGILINDLVVEPNFMGEDVVMIQFVPTSSGTAMIAPVS
;
A
#
# COMPACT_ATOMS: atom_id res chain seq x y z
N MET A 1 80.47 31.60 -4.35
CA MET A 1 80.97 32.83 -5.03
C MET A 1 80.18 32.97 -6.32
N SER A 2 79.05 33.65 -6.25
CA SER A 2 78.90 35.09 -6.46
C SER A 2 78.81 35.46 -7.95
N SER A 3 77.61 35.89 -8.33
CA SER A 3 77.36 37.00 -9.26
C SER A 3 77.98 36.93 -10.66
N LEU A 4 77.20 36.45 -11.64
CA LEU A 4 77.13 37.01 -13.00
C LEU A 4 75.90 36.45 -13.76
N ILE A 5 74.74 36.56 -13.12
CA ILE A 5 73.42 36.48 -13.77
C ILE A 5 72.97 37.91 -14.02
N THR A 6 72.26 38.13 -15.13
CA THR A 6 71.62 39.37 -15.61
C THR A 6 72.45 40.35 -16.44
N LYS A 7 72.47 40.11 -17.76
CA LYS A 7 72.18 41.08 -18.85
C LYS A 7 72.85 40.62 -20.15
N LYS A 8 72.13 39.83 -20.97
CA LYS A 8 72.21 39.78 -22.46
C LYS A 8 71.51 38.54 -23.09
N MET A 9 70.46 38.02 -22.46
CA MET A 9 69.53 37.06 -23.09
C MET A 9 68.11 37.60 -22.98
N LYS A 10 67.80 38.59 -23.82
CA LYS A 10 66.45 39.05 -24.19
C LYS A 10 66.60 40.20 -25.18
N LEU A 11 66.88 39.83 -26.43
CA LEU A 11 66.66 40.62 -27.64
C LEU A 11 66.92 39.63 -28.79
N MET A 12 66.07 38.61 -28.95
CA MET A 12 64.87 38.75 -29.78
C MET A 12 65.26 39.33 -31.13
N LEU A 13 66.17 38.62 -31.81
CA LEU A 13 66.56 38.85 -33.19
C LEU A 13 65.45 38.24 -34.06
N VAL A 14 64.48 39.11 -34.30
CA VAL A 14 63.55 39.09 -35.42
C VAL A 14 64.33 38.98 -36.75
N LEU A 15 63.77 38.19 -37.68
CA LEU A 15 64.04 38.11 -39.13
C LEU A 15 65.20 37.23 -39.67
N LEU A 16 64.76 36.22 -40.44
CA LEU A 16 65.37 35.66 -41.65
C LEU A 16 66.80 35.11 -41.57
N THR A 17 66.93 33.77 -41.60
CA THR A 17 67.69 33.08 -42.66
C THR A 17 67.18 31.65 -42.81
N VAL A 18 66.62 31.38 -43.98
CA VAL A 18 66.28 30.06 -44.53
C VAL A 18 67.56 29.24 -44.73
N SER A 19 67.61 27.99 -44.28
CA SER A 19 68.05 26.83 -45.09
C SER A 19 68.05 25.52 -44.29
N LEU A 20 67.29 24.54 -44.81
CA LEU A 20 67.38 23.08 -44.71
C LEU A 20 68.43 22.46 -43.77
N THR A 21 67.98 21.60 -42.84
CA THR A 21 67.87 20.13 -43.05
C THR A 21 67.22 19.52 -41.81
N VAL A 22 65.92 19.22 -41.90
CA VAL A 22 65.23 18.30 -40.97
C VAL A 22 65.55 16.89 -41.45
N SER A 23 66.20 16.10 -40.61
CA SER A 23 66.44 14.68 -40.85
C SER A 23 65.12 13.92 -40.79
N PHE A 24 64.57 13.66 -41.96
CA PHE A 24 63.49 12.71 -42.20
C PHE A 24 63.96 11.28 -41.86
N LEU A 25 63.44 10.74 -40.76
CA LEU A 25 63.07 9.32 -40.71
C LEU A 25 61.60 9.25 -41.15
N ALA A 26 61.35 8.38 -42.12
CA ALA A 26 60.07 8.23 -42.78
C ALA A 26 58.94 7.84 -41.83
N TRP A 27 57.89 8.66 -41.80
CA TRP A 27 56.52 8.16 -41.67
C TRP A 27 55.80 8.58 -42.96
N ASN A 28 55.70 7.66 -43.91
CA ASN A 28 54.80 7.80 -45.06
C ASN A 28 53.37 7.63 -44.54
N GLY A 29 52.75 8.71 -44.09
CA GLY A 29 51.31 8.80 -43.92
C GLY A 29 50.87 10.03 -44.69
N THR A 30 50.38 9.84 -45.91
CA THR A 30 49.52 10.84 -46.53
C THR A 30 48.31 10.97 -45.60
N VAL A 31 48.20 12.04 -44.82
CA VAL A 31 46.94 12.39 -44.18
C VAL A 31 45.96 12.60 -45.31
N SER A 32 44.96 11.73 -45.39
CA SER A 32 43.86 11.85 -46.33
C SER A 32 43.09 13.10 -45.93
N PHE A 33 43.05 14.12 -46.78
CA PHE A 33 42.15 15.26 -46.66
C PHE A 33 40.84 14.96 -47.41
N ALA A 34 40.37 13.73 -47.25
CA ALA A 34 39.06 13.38 -47.76
C ALA A 34 38.03 14.01 -46.81
N ASP A 35 37.00 14.55 -47.43
CA ASP A 35 35.87 15.27 -46.86
C ASP A 35 34.74 14.89 -47.83
N PHE A 36 34.07 13.77 -47.51
CA PHE A 36 33.21 13.06 -48.45
C PHE A 36 31.89 13.80 -48.69
N ASP A 37 31.32 14.38 -47.64
CA ASP A 37 30.07 15.15 -47.69
C ASP A 37 30.29 16.66 -47.96
N ASN A 38 31.53 17.15 -47.85
CA ASN A 38 31.95 18.55 -48.09
C ASN A 38 31.42 19.54 -47.06
N ASP A 39 31.25 19.13 -45.82
CA ASP A 39 30.80 20.00 -44.73
C ASP A 39 31.90 20.91 -44.17
N GLY A 40 33.17 20.57 -44.43
CA GLY A 40 34.37 21.30 -43.98
C GLY A 40 35.15 20.64 -42.85
N VAL A 41 34.68 19.50 -42.35
CA VAL A 41 35.38 18.56 -41.47
C VAL A 41 36.02 17.46 -42.33
N ILE A 42 37.10 16.84 -41.87
CA ILE A 42 37.78 15.78 -42.66
C ILE A 42 37.35 14.41 -42.14
N ASP A 43 37.12 13.43 -43.02
CA ASP A 43 36.58 12.09 -42.71
C ASP A 43 37.25 11.40 -41.49
N SER A 44 38.51 11.72 -41.19
CA SER A 44 39.26 11.10 -40.08
C SER A 44 38.92 11.63 -38.67
N ILE A 45 38.21 12.75 -38.59
CA ILE A 45 37.75 13.38 -37.35
C ILE A 45 36.27 13.79 -37.45
N ASP A 46 35.59 13.28 -38.46
CA ASP A 46 34.19 13.56 -38.75
C ASP A 46 33.33 12.47 -38.08
N ASN A 47 32.41 12.86 -37.22
CA ASN A 47 31.48 11.93 -36.55
C ASN A 47 30.31 11.49 -37.45
N CYS A 48 30.08 12.16 -38.59
CA CYS A 48 29.16 11.72 -39.63
C CYS A 48 29.77 11.79 -41.05
N PRO A 49 30.75 10.92 -41.39
CA PRO A 49 31.53 11.02 -42.64
C PRO A 49 30.76 10.96 -43.97
N THR A 50 29.45 10.75 -43.94
CA THR A 50 28.59 10.70 -45.12
C THR A 50 27.49 11.75 -45.15
N ASP A 51 27.26 12.46 -44.04
CA ASP A 51 26.10 13.30 -43.81
C ASP A 51 26.54 14.61 -43.17
N SER A 52 26.54 15.67 -43.97
CA SER A 52 27.15 16.97 -43.66
C SER A 52 26.65 17.58 -42.34
N ASN A 53 27.53 17.69 -41.34
CA ASN A 53 27.27 18.26 -40.02
C ASN A 53 28.47 19.08 -39.49
N PHE A 54 28.67 20.27 -40.06
CA PHE A 54 29.85 21.11 -39.80
C PHE A 54 30.11 21.43 -38.31
N ASP A 55 29.06 21.46 -37.48
CA ASP A 55 29.13 21.68 -36.05
C ASP A 55 29.57 20.46 -35.24
N GLN A 56 29.49 19.26 -35.83
CA GLN A 56 29.89 17.98 -35.23
C GLN A 56 29.23 17.79 -33.86
N ALA A 57 27.93 18.12 -33.79
CA ALA A 57 27.11 17.80 -32.64
C ALA A 57 27.05 16.28 -32.47
N ASP A 58 27.03 15.86 -31.21
CA ASP A 58 27.15 14.49 -30.69
C ASP A 58 26.62 14.57 -29.25
N PHE A 59 25.30 14.60 -29.13
CA PHE A 59 24.61 14.97 -27.89
C PHE A 59 24.88 13.95 -26.77
N ASP A 60 24.78 12.67 -27.07
CA ASP A 60 25.00 11.57 -26.13
C ASP A 60 26.49 11.16 -25.94
N SER A 61 27.39 11.70 -26.77
CA SER A 61 28.83 11.43 -26.75
C SER A 61 29.22 9.98 -27.13
N ASP A 62 28.47 9.32 -28.00
CA ASP A 62 28.76 7.96 -28.49
C ASP A 62 29.73 7.92 -29.70
N ASN A 63 30.07 9.09 -30.26
CA ASN A 63 30.90 9.34 -31.45
C ASN A 63 30.21 9.14 -32.81
N LEU A 64 28.91 8.90 -32.83
CA LEU A 64 28.03 9.26 -33.95
C LEU A 64 27.63 10.72 -33.76
N GLY A 65 27.39 11.44 -34.85
CA GLY A 65 26.87 12.79 -34.71
C GLY A 65 25.37 12.81 -34.87
N ASP A 66 24.71 13.81 -34.31
CA ASP A 66 23.25 13.99 -34.31
C ASP A 66 22.60 13.85 -35.73
N VAL A 67 23.38 14.11 -36.78
CA VAL A 67 22.88 14.02 -38.17
C VAL A 67 22.85 12.58 -38.72
N CYS A 68 23.61 11.66 -38.11
CA CYS A 68 23.75 10.28 -38.53
C CYS A 68 23.53 9.25 -37.42
N ASP A 69 23.27 9.70 -36.19
CA ASP A 69 22.63 8.90 -35.17
C ASP A 69 21.13 8.73 -35.49
N LEU A 70 20.49 7.78 -34.83
CA LEU A 70 19.04 7.54 -34.93
C LEU A 70 18.31 7.77 -33.61
N ASP A 71 19.07 8.03 -32.55
CA ASP A 71 18.66 8.20 -31.15
C ASP A 71 19.71 9.12 -30.51
N ASP A 72 19.59 10.41 -30.79
CA ASP A 72 20.58 11.45 -30.51
C ASP A 72 20.91 11.60 -29.00
N ASP A 73 19.99 11.19 -28.11
CA ASP A 73 20.17 11.28 -26.67
C ASP A 73 20.21 9.94 -25.92
N ASN A 74 20.02 8.84 -26.65
CA ASN A 74 20.17 7.46 -26.18
C ASN A 74 19.17 7.08 -25.07
N ASP A 75 17.98 7.68 -25.08
CA ASP A 75 16.88 7.36 -24.16
C ASP A 75 16.10 6.08 -24.57
N GLY A 76 16.31 5.61 -25.80
CA GLY A 76 15.73 4.41 -26.37
C GLY A 76 14.55 4.66 -27.33
N PHE A 77 14.18 5.91 -27.58
CA PHE A 77 13.28 6.34 -28.64
C PHE A 77 14.09 6.93 -29.79
N ASN A 78 13.70 6.59 -31.03
CA ASN A 78 14.42 7.13 -32.18
C ASN A 78 13.94 8.57 -32.47
N ASP A 79 14.81 9.42 -33.03
CA ASP A 79 14.50 10.82 -33.40
C ASP A 79 13.29 10.97 -34.34
N ASP A 80 12.89 9.90 -35.05
CA ASP A 80 11.71 9.95 -35.94
C ASP A 80 10.37 9.89 -35.20
N VAL A 81 10.38 9.50 -33.92
CA VAL A 81 9.21 9.42 -33.03
C VAL A 81 9.39 10.19 -31.73
N ASP A 82 10.61 10.62 -31.42
CA ASP A 82 10.95 11.45 -30.27
C ASP A 82 10.74 12.94 -30.59
N LEU A 83 9.90 13.61 -29.80
CA LEU A 83 9.64 15.05 -29.94
C LEU A 83 10.70 15.93 -29.25
N PHE A 84 11.56 15.33 -28.44
CA PHE A 84 12.65 15.93 -27.67
C PHE A 84 13.98 15.18 -27.87
N ASP A 85 14.38 15.00 -29.13
CA ASP A 85 15.64 14.38 -29.62
C ASP A 85 16.97 14.85 -28.98
N THR A 86 16.94 15.76 -28.01
CA THR A 86 18.11 16.25 -27.26
C THR A 86 17.81 16.42 -25.77
N ASP A 87 16.83 15.70 -25.24
CA ASP A 87 16.50 15.63 -23.82
C ASP A 87 16.24 14.18 -23.41
N PRO A 88 17.25 13.48 -22.87
CA PRO A 88 17.17 12.04 -22.59
C PRO A 88 16.25 11.69 -21.42
N SER A 89 15.49 12.68 -20.94
CA SER A 89 14.46 12.53 -19.95
C SER A 89 13.05 12.64 -20.51
N ASP A 90 12.87 12.83 -21.82
CA ASP A 90 11.54 13.01 -22.42
C ASP A 90 11.48 12.61 -23.89
N TRP A 91 10.32 12.12 -24.34
CA TRP A 91 10.13 11.70 -25.73
C TRP A 91 8.78 12.09 -26.34
N ALA A 92 7.83 12.56 -25.52
CA ALA A 92 6.43 12.80 -25.90
C ALA A 92 5.93 14.18 -25.43
N ASP A 93 4.99 14.75 -26.19
CA ASP A 93 4.34 16.06 -25.98
C ASP A 93 2.88 15.87 -26.41
N SER A 94 2.06 15.38 -25.48
CA SER A 94 0.72 14.87 -25.75
C SER A 94 -0.27 15.97 -26.14
N ASP A 95 -0.09 17.18 -25.62
CA ASP A 95 -0.91 18.36 -25.93
C ASP A 95 -0.31 19.33 -26.97
N PHE A 96 0.94 19.11 -27.36
CA PHE A 96 1.73 19.94 -28.28
C PHE A 96 2.00 21.37 -27.78
N ASP A 97 2.23 21.55 -26.48
CA ASP A 97 2.56 22.83 -25.86
C ASP A 97 4.08 23.16 -25.82
N PHE A 98 4.91 22.19 -26.24
CA PHE A 98 6.38 22.19 -26.23
C PHE A 98 7.03 21.98 -24.85
N ILE A 99 6.28 21.52 -23.87
CA ILE A 99 6.78 20.91 -22.64
C ILE A 99 6.60 19.39 -22.83
N GLY A 100 7.61 18.61 -22.50
CA GLY A 100 7.49 17.16 -22.64
C GLY A 100 6.74 16.55 -21.46
N ASP A 101 6.06 15.43 -21.71
CA ASP A 101 5.15 14.75 -20.78
C ASP A 101 5.85 14.41 -19.43
N ASN A 102 7.13 14.02 -19.43
CA ASN A 102 7.83 13.72 -18.16
C ASN A 102 8.08 14.95 -17.28
N LYS A 103 7.86 16.16 -17.80
CA LYS A 103 8.06 17.43 -17.12
C LYS A 103 6.79 18.28 -17.04
N ASP A 104 5.82 18.06 -17.92
CA ASP A 104 4.51 18.66 -17.78
C ASP A 104 3.81 18.11 -16.54
N THR A 105 2.74 18.78 -16.15
CA THR A 105 1.92 18.45 -14.98
C THR A 105 0.45 18.28 -15.37
N ASP A 106 0.16 18.34 -16.67
CA ASP A 106 -1.16 18.32 -17.33
C ASP A 106 -0.91 17.96 -18.81
N ASP A 107 -0.45 16.73 -19.06
CA ASP A 107 0.13 16.24 -20.33
C ASP A 107 -0.80 16.40 -21.54
N ASP A 108 -2.12 16.41 -21.35
CA ASP A 108 -3.13 16.59 -22.40
C ASP A 108 -3.84 17.97 -22.37
N ASN A 109 -3.47 18.82 -21.41
CA ASN A 109 -4.00 20.16 -21.17
C ASN A 109 -5.53 20.22 -21.05
N ASP A 110 -6.17 19.15 -20.58
CA ASP A 110 -7.61 19.10 -20.33
C ASP A 110 -8.01 19.88 -19.05
N GLY A 111 -7.02 20.23 -18.23
CA GLY A 111 -7.13 21.00 -17.01
C GLY A 111 -7.15 20.16 -15.74
N VAL A 112 -7.03 18.85 -15.82
CA VAL A 112 -6.76 17.89 -14.75
C VAL A 112 -5.26 17.59 -14.74
N SER A 113 -4.62 17.67 -13.58
CA SER A 113 -3.18 17.37 -13.51
C SER A 113 -2.93 15.87 -13.57
N ASP A 114 -1.80 15.41 -14.11
CA ASP A 114 -1.46 13.97 -14.22
C ASP A 114 -1.52 13.23 -12.88
N SER A 115 -1.24 13.92 -11.76
CA SER A 115 -1.36 13.32 -10.42
C SER A 115 -2.80 12.91 -10.01
N LEU A 116 -3.79 13.40 -10.75
CA LEU A 116 -5.21 13.12 -10.61
C LEU A 116 -5.79 12.41 -11.84
N ASP A 117 -5.05 12.40 -12.93
CA ASP A 117 -5.51 11.94 -14.22
C ASP A 117 -5.05 10.51 -14.47
N GLN A 118 -6.01 9.59 -14.52
CA GLN A 118 -5.71 8.19 -14.85
C GLN A 118 -5.41 8.01 -16.35
N PHE A 119 -5.86 8.95 -17.18
CA PHE A 119 -5.72 9.00 -18.62
C PHE A 119 -5.00 10.29 -19.03
N ASP A 120 -3.87 10.58 -18.37
CA ASP A 120 -3.00 11.76 -18.53
C ASP A 120 -2.70 12.22 -19.98
N THR A 121 -2.81 11.34 -20.96
CA THR A 121 -2.57 11.63 -22.39
C THR A 121 -3.83 11.66 -23.27
N ASP A 122 -5.04 11.50 -22.70
CA ASP A 122 -6.32 11.53 -23.42
C ASP A 122 -7.23 12.66 -22.92
N PRO A 123 -7.32 13.80 -23.64
CA PRO A 123 -8.02 15.01 -23.18
C PRO A 123 -9.55 14.89 -23.14
N ILE A 124 -10.08 13.69 -23.34
CA ILE A 124 -11.49 13.35 -23.25
C ILE A 124 -11.83 12.77 -21.88
N ASP A 125 -10.91 12.09 -21.21
CA ASP A 125 -11.16 11.28 -20.03
C ASP A 125 -10.12 11.51 -18.97
N TRP A 126 -10.53 11.41 -17.70
CA TRP A 126 -9.60 11.57 -16.58
C TRP A 126 -9.68 10.43 -15.54
N ALA A 127 -10.76 9.64 -15.58
CA ALA A 127 -11.01 8.60 -14.59
C ALA A 127 -11.87 7.45 -15.15
N ASP A 128 -11.74 6.30 -14.50
CA ASP A 128 -12.50 5.06 -14.72
C ASP A 128 -12.96 4.56 -13.34
N PHE A 129 -14.22 4.86 -12.98
CA PHE A 129 -14.75 4.65 -11.63
C PHE A 129 -15.22 3.23 -11.33
N ASP A 130 -15.52 2.45 -12.37
CA ASP A 130 -15.97 1.06 -12.24
C ASP A 130 -14.86 0.03 -12.54
N PHE A 131 -13.71 0.53 -13.02
CA PHE A 131 -12.44 -0.16 -13.21
C PHE A 131 -12.50 -1.24 -14.30
N ASP A 132 -13.24 -0.98 -15.37
CA ASP A 132 -13.40 -1.89 -16.50
C ASP A 132 -12.36 -1.68 -17.62
N GLY A 133 -11.63 -0.56 -17.54
CA GLY A 133 -10.58 -0.14 -18.47
C GLY A 133 -11.03 0.85 -19.54
N ILE A 134 -12.25 1.35 -19.48
CA ILE A 134 -12.78 2.42 -20.34
C ILE A 134 -12.99 3.68 -19.48
N GLY A 135 -12.53 4.84 -19.96
CA GLY A 135 -12.75 6.11 -19.24
C GLY A 135 -14.23 6.50 -19.23
N SER A 136 -14.70 7.08 -18.12
CA SER A 136 -16.12 7.35 -17.88
C SER A 136 -16.80 8.24 -18.93
N ASN A 137 -16.09 9.13 -19.64
CA ASN A 137 -16.68 9.92 -20.74
C ASN A 137 -16.81 9.13 -22.05
N GLN A 138 -16.11 8.00 -22.18
CA GLN A 138 -16.14 7.10 -23.35
C GLN A 138 -16.91 5.79 -23.08
N ASP A 139 -17.19 5.48 -21.82
CA ASP A 139 -17.96 4.31 -21.41
C ASP A 139 -19.46 4.48 -21.72
N PRO A 140 -20.15 3.46 -22.26
CA PRO A 140 -21.60 3.45 -22.42
C PRO A 140 -22.40 2.82 -21.25
N ASP A 141 -21.75 2.35 -20.18
CA ASP A 141 -22.32 1.69 -18.99
C ASP A 141 -21.48 2.04 -17.73
N ASP A 142 -21.40 3.32 -17.34
CA ASP A 142 -20.40 3.86 -16.38
C ASP A 142 -20.44 3.26 -14.96
N ASP A 143 -21.51 2.54 -14.61
CA ASP A 143 -21.64 1.82 -13.33
C ASP A 143 -21.60 0.30 -13.44
N ASN A 144 -21.44 -0.19 -14.67
CA ASN A 144 -21.38 -1.59 -15.05
C ASN A 144 -22.52 -2.45 -14.46
N ASP A 145 -23.70 -1.87 -14.24
CA ASP A 145 -24.88 -2.58 -13.75
C ASP A 145 -25.59 -3.41 -14.83
N GLY A 146 -25.16 -3.23 -16.09
CA GLY A 146 -25.64 -3.93 -17.28
C GLY A 146 -26.77 -3.19 -18.01
N ILE A 147 -27.05 -1.94 -17.66
CA ILE A 147 -28.00 -1.04 -18.29
C ILE A 147 -27.26 0.18 -18.83
N LEU A 148 -27.14 0.27 -20.16
CA LEU A 148 -26.51 1.41 -20.82
C LEU A 148 -27.07 2.78 -20.36
N ASP A 149 -26.22 3.79 -20.23
CA ASP A 149 -26.56 5.11 -19.64
C ASP A 149 -27.75 5.78 -20.32
N ILE A 150 -27.90 5.54 -21.63
CA ILE A 150 -28.99 6.12 -22.43
C ILE A 150 -30.38 5.65 -21.96
N ASP A 151 -30.43 4.48 -21.33
CA ASP A 151 -31.61 3.80 -20.84
C ASP A 151 -31.63 3.70 -19.31
N ASP A 152 -30.56 4.11 -18.62
CA ASP A 152 -30.43 4.04 -17.18
C ASP A 152 -30.87 5.32 -16.43
N TYR A 153 -31.39 5.13 -15.22
CA TYR A 153 -31.89 6.19 -14.36
C TYR A 153 -30.83 6.75 -13.40
N VAL A 154 -29.80 5.96 -13.09
CA VAL A 154 -28.68 6.31 -12.20
C VAL A 154 -27.38 5.91 -12.90
N PRO A 155 -27.06 6.55 -14.04
CA PRO A 155 -26.08 6.02 -15.00
C PRO A 155 -24.63 5.99 -14.50
N VAL A 156 -24.35 6.47 -13.30
CA VAL A 156 -22.99 6.65 -12.79
C VAL A 156 -22.91 6.14 -11.35
N LEU A 157 -21.72 5.69 -10.95
CA LEU A 157 -21.47 5.29 -9.57
C LEU A 157 -21.58 6.47 -8.59
N PRO A 158 -21.94 6.22 -7.32
CA PRO A 158 -21.92 7.26 -6.28
C PRO A 158 -20.55 7.92 -6.12
N SER A 159 -19.46 7.15 -6.26
CA SER A 159 -18.08 7.65 -6.22
C SER A 159 -17.84 8.70 -7.29
N GLU A 160 -18.21 8.44 -8.55
CA GLU A 160 -18.07 9.37 -9.66
C GLU A 160 -18.89 10.65 -9.43
N SER A 161 -20.16 10.49 -9.02
CA SER A 161 -21.02 11.64 -8.75
C SER A 161 -20.44 12.53 -7.65
N LEU A 162 -19.84 11.95 -6.62
CA LEU A 162 -19.19 12.71 -5.54
C LEU A 162 -17.87 13.33 -5.99
N ALA A 163 -17.05 12.61 -6.76
CA ALA A 163 -15.80 13.12 -7.29
C ALA A 163 -16.04 14.36 -8.16
N THR A 164 -17.02 14.30 -9.07
CA THR A 164 -17.43 15.45 -9.89
C THR A 164 -17.91 16.63 -9.04
N LYS A 165 -18.67 16.36 -7.98
CA LYS A 165 -19.22 17.40 -7.08
C LYS A 165 -18.14 18.10 -6.25
N TYR A 166 -17.12 17.34 -5.81
CA TYR A 166 -16.07 17.80 -4.91
C TYR A 166 -14.69 17.88 -5.58
N PHE A 167 -14.65 17.92 -6.91
CA PHE A 167 -13.42 17.88 -7.70
C PHE A 167 -12.37 18.89 -7.25
N GLN A 168 -12.78 20.12 -6.93
CA GLN A 168 -11.84 21.15 -6.48
C GLN A 168 -11.22 20.85 -5.10
N ASP A 169 -11.98 20.24 -4.18
CA ASP A 169 -11.45 19.82 -2.87
C ASP A 169 -10.46 18.67 -3.05
N ILE A 170 -10.80 17.68 -3.90
CA ILE A 170 -9.93 16.55 -4.24
C ILE A 170 -8.62 17.06 -4.86
N ARG A 171 -8.71 17.93 -5.86
CA ARG A 171 -7.55 18.53 -6.52
C ARG A 171 -6.63 19.27 -5.57
N THR A 172 -7.22 20.06 -4.66
CA THR A 172 -6.44 20.80 -3.67
C THR A 172 -5.58 19.88 -2.81
N CYS A 173 -6.06 18.67 -2.50
CA CYS A 173 -5.28 17.70 -1.73
C CYS A 173 -4.23 16.99 -2.61
N ALA A 174 -4.59 16.53 -3.81
CA ALA A 174 -3.66 15.80 -4.68
C ALA A 174 -2.43 16.62 -5.08
N ASP A 175 -2.61 17.91 -5.39
CA ASP A 175 -1.53 18.83 -5.77
C ASP A 175 -0.48 19.06 -4.64
N MET A 176 -0.71 18.54 -3.43
CA MET A 176 0.23 18.68 -2.31
C MET A 176 1.42 17.74 -2.45
N ASN A 177 2.62 18.28 -2.61
CA ASN A 177 3.88 17.51 -2.71
C ASN A 177 4.32 16.81 -1.40
N ASP A 178 3.72 17.17 -0.26
CA ASP A 178 4.04 16.58 1.05
C ASP A 178 2.96 15.56 1.40
N GLY A 179 3.31 14.27 1.41
CA GLY A 179 2.37 13.18 1.64
C GLY A 179 1.66 13.26 3.00
N THR A 180 2.32 13.80 4.04
CA THR A 180 1.67 13.99 5.35
C THR A 180 0.61 15.09 5.29
N LEU A 181 0.92 16.24 4.66
CA LEU A 181 -0.07 17.30 4.49
C LEU A 181 -1.21 16.88 3.57
N ARG A 182 -0.91 16.12 2.51
CA ARG A 182 -1.88 15.52 1.59
C ARG A 182 -2.85 14.61 2.35
N LEU A 183 -2.34 13.70 3.18
CA LEU A 183 -3.16 12.80 3.99
C LEU A 183 -4.09 13.58 4.94
N VAL A 184 -3.56 14.57 5.66
CA VAL A 184 -4.36 15.43 6.55
C VAL A 184 -5.45 16.19 5.77
N CYS A 185 -5.14 16.68 4.57
CA CYS A 185 -6.11 17.33 3.69
C CYS A 185 -7.26 16.38 3.34
N TYR A 186 -6.96 15.15 2.92
CA TYR A 186 -7.99 14.17 2.62
C TYR A 186 -8.80 13.75 3.86
N SER A 187 -8.16 13.54 5.02
CA SER A 187 -8.87 13.25 6.27
C SER A 187 -9.90 14.34 6.61
N GLU A 188 -9.51 15.62 6.53
CA GLU A 188 -10.44 16.74 6.75
C GLU A 188 -11.56 16.79 5.70
N PHE A 189 -11.24 16.50 4.44
CA PHE A 189 -12.21 16.45 3.35
C PHE A 189 -13.25 15.35 3.58
N PHE A 190 -12.81 14.11 3.84
CA PHE A 190 -13.70 12.95 4.03
C PHE A 190 -14.55 13.06 5.29
N GLY A 191 -14.04 13.65 6.37
CA GLY A 191 -14.85 13.99 7.55
C GLY A 191 -16.00 14.95 7.19
N ARG A 192 -15.71 16.04 6.46
CA ARG A 192 -16.77 16.98 5.99
C ARG A 192 -17.73 16.32 5.01
N LEU A 193 -17.22 15.48 4.12
CA LEU A 193 -18.02 14.77 3.12
C LEU A 193 -19.05 13.87 3.82
N ALA A 194 -18.60 13.03 4.75
CA ALA A 194 -19.44 12.14 5.54
C ALA A 194 -20.56 12.90 6.27
N GLU A 195 -20.23 14.02 6.92
CA GLU A 195 -21.23 14.88 7.59
C GLU A 195 -22.25 15.51 6.61
N SER A 196 -21.78 15.90 5.42
CA SER A 196 -22.56 16.69 4.47
C SER A 196 -23.53 15.86 3.64
N GLU A 197 -23.10 14.68 3.17
CA GLU A 197 -23.94 13.77 2.38
C GLU A 197 -24.86 12.94 3.28
N LYS A 198 -24.49 12.76 4.56
CA LYS A 198 -25.18 11.83 5.49
C LYS A 198 -25.32 10.43 4.93
N ASN A 199 -24.35 10.07 4.10
CA ASN A 199 -24.21 8.76 3.51
C ASN A 199 -22.76 8.34 3.62
N ASN A 200 -22.44 7.71 4.75
CA ASN A 200 -21.10 7.25 5.06
C ASN A 200 -20.64 6.14 4.10
N ALA A 201 -21.58 5.42 3.46
CA ALA A 201 -21.25 4.43 2.44
C ALA A 201 -20.70 5.10 1.18
N ASP A 202 -21.38 6.11 0.63
CA ASP A 202 -20.91 6.80 -0.58
C ASP A 202 -19.57 7.51 -0.34
N ALA A 203 -19.38 8.12 0.84
CA ALA A 203 -18.09 8.72 1.21
C ALA A 203 -16.97 7.66 1.26
N LEU A 204 -17.27 6.47 1.77
CA LEU A 204 -16.33 5.35 1.81
C LEU A 204 -16.02 4.83 0.39
N GLU A 205 -17.02 4.68 -0.47
CA GLU A 205 -16.83 4.27 -1.88
C GLU A 205 -15.97 5.29 -2.64
N LEU A 206 -16.15 6.59 -2.41
CA LEU A 206 -15.25 7.61 -2.99
C LEU A 206 -13.81 7.43 -2.49
N SER A 207 -13.59 7.19 -1.19
CA SER A 207 -12.23 6.99 -0.67
C SER A 207 -11.52 5.78 -1.29
N ILE A 208 -12.28 4.70 -1.53
CA ILE A 208 -11.79 3.51 -2.24
C ILE A 208 -11.43 3.87 -3.67
N ALA A 209 -12.33 4.57 -4.39
CA ALA A 209 -12.10 4.92 -5.79
C ALA A 209 -10.85 5.81 -5.94
N LEU A 210 -10.69 6.84 -5.12
CA LEU A 210 -9.53 7.73 -5.15
C LEU A 210 -8.21 6.98 -4.86
N SER A 211 -8.24 6.01 -3.94
CA SER A 211 -7.09 5.15 -3.63
C SER A 211 -6.68 4.29 -4.83
N LYS A 212 -7.66 3.66 -5.47
CA LYS A 212 -7.44 2.81 -6.65
C LYS A 212 -6.92 3.55 -7.88
N MET A 213 -7.40 4.77 -8.10
CA MET A 213 -6.91 5.64 -9.17
C MET A 213 -5.51 6.20 -8.86
N GLY A 214 -4.93 5.94 -7.69
CA GLY A 214 -3.60 6.42 -7.31
C GLY A 214 -3.56 7.89 -6.87
N THR A 215 -4.70 8.58 -6.87
CA THR A 215 -4.84 9.99 -6.44
C THR A 215 -4.62 10.17 -4.94
N MET A 216 -4.83 9.12 -4.14
CA MET A 216 -4.63 9.08 -2.70
C MET A 216 -3.82 7.85 -2.32
N ASP A 217 -2.76 8.01 -1.52
CA ASP A 217 -1.81 6.93 -1.23
C ASP A 217 -2.40 5.79 -0.38
N ASP A 218 -3.33 6.09 0.52
CA ASP A 218 -4.02 5.09 1.36
C ASP A 218 -5.39 5.60 1.84
N CYS A 219 -6.45 4.86 1.50
CA CYS A 219 -7.82 5.11 1.95
C CYS A 219 -8.10 4.70 3.41
N HIS A 220 -7.30 3.83 4.02
CA HIS A 220 -7.56 3.29 5.36
C HIS A 220 -7.63 4.41 6.39
N PHE A 221 -6.64 5.31 6.40
CA PHE A 221 -6.61 6.43 7.34
C PHE A 221 -7.78 7.38 7.18
N VAL A 222 -8.11 7.78 5.95
CA VAL A 222 -9.23 8.72 5.74
C VAL A 222 -10.57 8.07 6.07
N SER A 223 -10.66 6.75 5.94
CA SER A 223 -11.84 5.98 6.33
C SER A 223 -12.07 6.00 7.83
N HIS A 224 -11.04 6.21 8.67
CA HIS A 224 -11.23 6.42 10.11
C HIS A 224 -12.20 7.57 10.33
N GLU A 225 -11.94 8.73 9.72
CA GLU A 225 -12.79 9.93 9.88
C GLU A 225 -14.24 9.69 9.46
N ILE A 226 -14.46 8.93 8.37
CA ILE A 226 -15.80 8.52 7.93
C ILE A 226 -16.48 7.67 9.00
N GLY A 227 -15.75 6.72 9.59
CA GLY A 227 -16.23 5.87 10.69
C GLY A 227 -16.54 6.66 11.96
N HIS A 228 -15.72 7.65 12.29
CA HIS A 228 -15.94 8.56 13.41
C HIS A 228 -17.29 9.26 13.27
N VAL A 229 -17.54 9.89 12.11
CA VAL A 229 -18.81 10.57 11.80
C VAL A 229 -19.99 9.61 11.84
N ALA A 230 -19.85 8.42 11.25
CA ALA A 230 -20.91 7.42 11.24
C ALA A 230 -21.37 7.00 12.64
N TYR A 231 -20.43 6.85 13.58
CA TYR A 231 -20.79 6.58 14.97
C TYR A 231 -21.47 7.78 15.64
N GLU A 232 -21.01 9.00 15.38
CA GLU A 232 -21.65 10.21 15.94
C GLU A 232 -23.09 10.39 15.47
N GLU A 233 -23.40 10.01 14.23
CA GLU A 233 -24.77 10.03 13.68
C GLU A 233 -25.67 8.94 14.26
N THR A 234 -25.15 7.72 14.42
CA THR A 234 -25.95 6.54 14.78
C THR A 234 -25.99 6.26 16.28
N GLY A 235 -24.91 6.54 17.01
CA GLY A 235 -24.71 6.25 18.43
C GLY A 235 -24.69 4.75 18.77
N ASP A 236 -24.48 3.89 17.78
CA ASP A 236 -24.65 2.44 17.90
C ASP A 236 -23.65 1.71 16.99
N VAL A 237 -22.63 1.10 17.59
CA VAL A 237 -21.54 0.42 16.87
C VAL A 237 -22.06 -0.62 15.88
N SER A 238 -22.93 -1.54 16.30
CA SER A 238 -23.43 -2.58 15.40
C SER A 238 -24.13 -1.99 14.19
N LYS A 239 -24.91 -0.91 14.37
CA LYS A 239 -25.58 -0.24 13.24
C LYS A 239 -24.62 0.52 12.35
N SER A 240 -23.56 1.12 12.88
CA SER A 240 -22.56 1.82 12.07
C SER A 240 -21.81 0.84 11.16
N LEU A 241 -21.59 -0.40 11.62
CA LEU A 241 -20.77 -1.39 10.91
C LEU A 241 -21.56 -2.30 9.95
N GLN A 242 -22.88 -2.37 10.07
CA GLN A 242 -23.72 -3.24 9.23
C GLN A 242 -23.74 -2.80 7.76
N GLY A 243 -23.55 -3.75 6.85
CA GLY A 243 -23.61 -3.51 5.39
C GLY A 243 -22.31 -3.00 4.77
N MET A 244 -21.26 -2.84 5.58
CA MET A 244 -19.93 -2.38 5.14
C MET A 244 -19.00 -3.58 4.93
N ASP A 245 -19.31 -4.46 3.97
CA ASP A 245 -18.49 -5.66 3.66
C ASP A 245 -17.35 -5.32 2.69
N GLY A 246 -16.08 -5.63 2.97
CA GLY A 246 -15.00 -5.45 1.98
C GLY A 246 -13.70 -4.78 2.50
N THR A 247 -12.88 -4.33 1.54
CA THR A 247 -11.45 -3.88 1.50
C THR A 247 -10.75 -3.31 2.76
N MET A 248 -9.44 -3.03 2.64
CA MET A 248 -8.64 -2.42 3.71
C MET A 248 -9.21 -1.04 4.11
N CYS A 249 -9.65 -0.21 3.16
CA CYS A 249 -10.33 1.06 3.47
C CYS A 249 -11.47 0.88 4.46
N ARG A 250 -12.27 -0.19 4.27
CA ARG A 250 -13.39 -0.47 5.16
C ARG A 250 -12.89 -0.83 6.55
N GLY A 251 -11.77 -1.53 6.71
CA GLY A 251 -11.11 -1.73 8.01
C GLY A 251 -10.89 -0.41 8.75
N GLY A 252 -10.38 0.61 8.05
CA GLY A 252 -10.25 1.96 8.58
C GLY A 252 -11.56 2.56 9.10
N TYR A 253 -12.66 2.41 8.36
CA TYR A 253 -13.99 2.82 8.82
C TYR A 253 -14.40 2.15 10.14
N PHE A 254 -14.09 0.86 10.30
CA PHE A 254 -14.39 0.11 11.53
C PHE A 254 -13.59 0.62 12.71
N HIS A 255 -12.31 0.94 12.48
CA HIS A 255 -11.42 1.51 13.49
C HIS A 255 -11.97 2.85 13.97
N GLY A 256 -12.41 3.72 13.05
CA GLY A 256 -12.98 5.02 13.37
C GLY A 256 -14.26 4.94 14.20
N VAL A 257 -15.18 4.01 13.87
CA VAL A 257 -16.40 3.78 14.66
C VAL A 257 -16.06 3.38 16.10
N LEU A 258 -15.11 2.45 16.28
CA LEU A 258 -14.75 1.96 17.61
C LEU A 258 -13.92 2.98 18.39
N ALA A 259 -12.98 3.68 17.74
CA ALA A 259 -12.25 4.79 18.32
C ALA A 259 -13.23 5.85 18.85
N SER A 260 -14.21 6.27 18.05
CA SER A 260 -15.23 7.23 18.46
C SER A 260 -16.11 6.72 19.61
N TYR A 261 -16.54 5.45 19.59
CA TYR A 261 -17.30 4.84 20.69
C TYR A 261 -16.55 4.90 22.02
N PHE A 262 -15.29 4.43 22.05
CA PHE A 262 -14.50 4.37 23.26
C PHE A 262 -14.02 5.75 23.73
N HIS A 263 -13.64 6.64 22.81
CA HIS A 263 -13.31 8.03 23.11
C HIS A 263 -14.47 8.72 23.82
N ASN A 264 -15.70 8.59 23.30
CA ASN A 264 -16.90 9.17 23.90
C ASN A 264 -17.20 8.61 25.31
N ILE A 265 -16.86 7.36 25.60
CA ILE A 265 -17.00 6.80 26.95
C ILE A 265 -15.96 7.40 27.89
N GLY A 266 -14.72 7.52 27.42
CA GLY A 266 -13.60 8.12 28.16
C GLY A 266 -13.89 9.58 28.54
N GLU A 267 -14.28 10.41 27.57
CA GLU A 267 -14.63 11.83 27.77
C GLU A 267 -15.81 12.03 28.73
N LEU A 268 -16.70 11.05 28.84
CA LEU A 268 -17.84 11.09 29.77
C LEU A 268 -17.51 10.55 31.16
N ASP A 269 -16.25 10.26 31.46
CA ASP A 269 -15.78 9.61 32.71
C ASP A 269 -16.58 8.34 33.05
N LYS A 270 -17.05 7.61 32.02
CA LYS A 270 -17.83 6.38 32.20
C LYS A 270 -16.87 5.20 32.42
N PRO A 271 -17.27 4.19 33.21
CA PRO A 271 -16.46 3.00 33.40
C PRO A 271 -16.30 2.23 32.08
N PHE A 272 -15.13 1.61 31.91
CA PHE A 272 -14.83 0.78 30.75
C PHE A 272 -15.92 -0.30 30.55
N PRO A 273 -16.50 -0.40 29.34
CA PRO A 273 -17.73 -1.15 29.16
C PRO A 273 -17.46 -2.65 29.04
N ASN A 274 -17.90 -3.46 30.00
CA ASN A 274 -17.78 -4.93 29.92
C ASN A 274 -18.42 -5.56 28.64
N SER A 275 -19.29 -4.83 27.94
CA SER A 275 -19.88 -5.25 26.67
C SER A 275 -18.90 -5.27 25.50
N TYR A 276 -17.65 -4.77 25.66
CA TYR A 276 -16.65 -4.80 24.59
C TYR A 276 -16.41 -6.22 24.04
N LYS A 277 -16.56 -7.25 24.88
CA LYS A 277 -16.38 -8.66 24.50
C LYS A 277 -17.41 -9.18 23.50
N THR A 278 -18.57 -8.52 23.41
CA THR A 278 -19.72 -8.99 22.61
C THR A 278 -20.16 -7.95 21.57
N ILE A 279 -19.51 -6.79 21.50
CA ILE A 279 -19.95 -5.67 20.64
C ILE A 279 -19.83 -6.01 19.15
N CYS A 280 -18.92 -6.91 18.80
CA CYS A 280 -18.72 -7.38 17.43
C CYS A 280 -19.54 -8.64 17.09
N ASP A 281 -20.30 -9.22 18.03
CA ASP A 281 -20.93 -10.54 17.83
C ASP A 281 -21.96 -10.56 16.69
N ASP A 282 -22.60 -9.42 16.41
CA ASP A 282 -23.55 -9.29 15.30
C ASP A 282 -22.89 -9.43 13.91
N LEU A 283 -21.55 -9.37 13.84
CA LEU A 283 -20.76 -9.46 12.60
C LEU A 283 -20.16 -10.85 12.35
N ILE A 284 -20.37 -11.81 13.26
CA ILE A 284 -19.80 -13.16 13.12
C ILE A 284 -20.29 -13.81 11.83
N GLY A 285 -19.36 -14.34 11.05
CA GLY A 285 -19.65 -14.98 9.76
C GLY A 285 -19.48 -14.06 8.55
N SER A 286 -19.21 -12.77 8.76
CA SER A 286 -18.69 -11.87 7.72
C SER A 286 -17.18 -11.66 7.89
N SER A 287 -16.55 -11.12 6.85
CA SER A 287 -15.18 -10.62 6.91
C SER A 287 -15.01 -9.48 7.92
N ASN A 288 -16.09 -8.82 8.31
CA ASN A 288 -16.05 -7.58 9.10
C ASN A 288 -15.84 -7.84 10.60
N TYR A 289 -16.04 -9.09 11.03
CA TYR A 289 -15.82 -9.47 12.42
C TYR A 289 -14.36 -9.24 12.85
N GLN A 290 -13.40 -9.59 11.99
CA GLN A 290 -11.98 -9.38 12.30
C GLN A 290 -11.64 -7.89 12.41
N ASP A 291 -12.16 -7.07 11.51
CA ASP A 291 -11.90 -5.63 11.45
C ASP A 291 -12.50 -4.93 12.68
N CYS A 292 -13.68 -5.38 13.13
CA CYS A 292 -14.26 -4.95 14.39
C CYS A 292 -13.39 -5.34 15.60
N VAL A 293 -12.93 -6.60 15.68
CA VAL A 293 -12.10 -7.04 16.81
C VAL A 293 -10.72 -6.37 16.81
N HIS A 294 -10.14 -6.12 15.64
CA HIS A 294 -8.93 -5.32 15.49
C HIS A 294 -9.18 -3.88 15.95
N GLY A 295 -10.26 -3.23 15.47
CA GLY A 295 -10.67 -1.89 15.86
C GLY A 295 -10.94 -1.72 17.36
N LEU A 296 -11.26 -2.79 18.10
CA LEU A 296 -11.34 -2.72 19.58
C LEU A 296 -10.01 -2.27 20.16
N GLY A 297 -8.89 -2.73 19.61
CA GLY A 297 -7.56 -2.35 20.05
C GLY A 297 -7.30 -0.84 19.90
N HIS A 298 -7.66 -0.27 18.74
CA HIS A 298 -7.64 1.19 18.55
C HIS A 298 -8.49 1.89 19.60
N GLY A 299 -9.74 1.44 19.76
CA GLY A 299 -10.66 1.98 20.77
C GLY A 299 -10.12 1.93 22.20
N PHE A 300 -9.41 0.87 22.58
CA PHE A 300 -8.81 0.75 23.91
C PHE A 300 -7.73 1.80 24.13
N VAL A 301 -6.87 2.04 23.14
CA VAL A 301 -5.87 3.11 23.20
C VAL A 301 -6.53 4.48 23.30
N HIS A 302 -7.64 4.73 22.60
CA HIS A 302 -8.40 5.97 22.74
C HIS A 302 -9.05 6.14 24.13
N TYR A 303 -9.44 5.06 24.80
CA TYR A 303 -10.02 5.11 26.14
C TYR A 303 -8.96 5.25 27.24
N PHE A 304 -7.89 4.45 27.17
CA PHE A 304 -6.84 4.38 28.20
C PHE A 304 -5.71 5.40 27.97
N GLY A 305 -5.60 5.98 26.78
CA GLY A 305 -4.55 6.95 26.42
C GLY A 305 -3.17 6.29 26.41
N ASP A 306 -2.21 6.91 27.13
CA ASP A 306 -0.82 6.42 27.24
C ASP A 306 -0.68 5.13 28.10
N ASP A 307 -1.76 4.61 28.70
CA ASP A 307 -1.73 3.37 29.49
C ASP A 307 -1.86 2.13 28.59
N LEU A 308 -0.73 1.75 27.98
CA LEU A 308 -0.60 0.56 27.13
C LEU A 308 -0.93 -0.73 27.89
N ASP A 309 -0.52 -0.85 29.15
CA ASP A 309 -0.73 -2.05 29.97
C ASP A 309 -2.22 -2.35 30.13
N SER A 310 -3.05 -1.33 30.39
CA SER A 310 -4.51 -1.50 30.49
C SER A 310 -5.17 -1.89 29.16
N SER A 311 -4.66 -1.37 28.04
CA SER A 311 -5.14 -1.71 26.70
C SER A 311 -4.86 -3.18 26.37
N LEU A 312 -3.62 -3.63 26.58
CA LEU A 312 -3.21 -5.02 26.35
C LEU A 312 -3.93 -5.98 27.29
N ALA A 313 -4.05 -5.64 28.58
CA ALA A 313 -4.78 -6.46 29.54
C ALA A 313 -6.22 -6.72 29.12
N SER A 314 -6.88 -5.73 28.50
CA SER A 314 -8.24 -5.87 27.99
C SER A 314 -8.31 -6.81 26.77
N CYS A 315 -7.33 -6.77 25.86
CA CYS A 315 -7.24 -7.72 24.75
C CYS A 315 -6.94 -9.15 25.22
N HIS A 316 -6.09 -9.31 26.25
CA HIS A 316 -5.69 -10.62 26.80
C HIS A 316 -6.84 -11.36 27.49
N GLU A 317 -7.95 -10.69 27.79
CA GLU A 317 -9.17 -11.33 28.29
C GLU A 317 -10.07 -11.95 27.20
N LEU A 318 -9.73 -11.77 25.92
CA LEU A 318 -10.46 -12.31 24.77
C LEU A 318 -9.98 -13.74 24.41
N SER A 319 -10.64 -14.39 23.44
CA SER A 319 -10.14 -15.67 22.88
C SER A 319 -8.73 -15.49 22.31
N LEU A 320 -7.98 -16.59 22.13
CA LEU A 320 -6.62 -16.52 21.58
C LEU A 320 -6.57 -15.71 20.29
N TYR A 321 -7.50 -15.96 19.37
CA TYR A 321 -7.50 -15.28 18.09
C TYR A 321 -7.96 -13.82 18.19
N GLN A 322 -9.02 -13.56 18.96
CA GLN A 322 -9.48 -12.20 19.23
C GLN A 322 -8.40 -11.35 19.90
N ASN A 323 -7.64 -11.95 20.82
CA ASN A 323 -6.50 -11.33 21.48
C ASN A 323 -5.46 -10.90 20.44
N ILE A 324 -5.04 -11.79 19.53
CA ILE A 324 -4.07 -11.45 18.47
C ILE A 324 -4.54 -10.25 17.64
N LEU A 325 -5.79 -10.26 17.17
CA LEU A 325 -6.35 -9.15 16.40
C LEU A 325 -6.43 -7.85 17.20
N CYS A 326 -6.92 -7.93 18.43
CA CYS A 326 -7.04 -6.78 19.32
C CYS A 326 -5.67 -6.17 19.65
N VAL A 327 -4.67 -7.01 19.96
CA VAL A 327 -3.29 -6.55 20.23
C VAL A 327 -2.68 -5.90 19.00
N LYS A 328 -2.94 -6.42 17.78
CA LYS A 328 -2.54 -5.75 16.54
C LYS A 328 -3.09 -4.32 16.44
N GLY A 329 -4.38 -4.13 16.72
CA GLY A 329 -4.99 -2.79 16.73
C GLY A 329 -4.44 -1.88 17.83
N VAL A 330 -4.20 -2.42 19.04
CA VAL A 330 -3.54 -1.66 20.13
C VAL A 330 -2.15 -1.20 19.70
N MET A 331 -1.35 -2.11 19.14
CA MET A 331 0.01 -1.80 18.74
C MET A 331 0.06 -0.85 17.56
N MET A 332 -0.80 -1.01 16.55
CA MET A 332 -0.91 -0.08 15.42
C MET A 332 -1.22 1.34 15.90
N GLN A 333 -2.22 1.52 16.78
CA GLN A 333 -2.54 2.84 17.33
C GLN A 333 -1.44 3.38 18.24
N TYR A 334 -0.82 2.52 19.05
CA TYR A 334 0.24 2.92 19.97
C TYR A 334 1.51 3.39 19.24
N THR A 335 1.98 2.63 18.24
CA THR A 335 3.17 2.99 17.46
C THR A 335 2.94 4.27 16.68
N ASP A 336 1.76 4.44 16.08
CA ASP A 336 1.35 5.68 15.41
C ASP A 336 1.38 6.88 16.36
N ASN A 337 0.71 6.77 17.51
CA ASN A 337 0.66 7.86 18.51
C ASN A 337 2.07 8.29 18.96
N VAL A 338 2.96 7.32 19.25
CA VAL A 338 4.31 7.61 19.73
C VAL A 338 5.17 8.22 18.62
N LEU A 339 5.18 7.64 17.42
CA LEU A 339 5.99 8.12 16.30
C LEU A 339 5.53 9.49 15.80
N THR A 340 4.23 9.75 15.80
CA THR A 340 3.67 11.07 15.47
C THR A 340 4.02 12.12 16.53
N ARG A 341 3.93 11.79 17.83
CA ARG A 341 4.20 12.73 18.92
C ARG A 341 5.69 13.01 19.11
N ASP A 342 6.50 11.96 19.11
CA ASP A 342 7.90 12.00 19.54
C ASP A 342 8.88 12.02 18.34
N GLY A 343 8.38 11.80 17.12
CA GLY A 343 9.14 11.82 15.87
C GLY A 343 10.00 10.58 15.63
N LEU A 344 10.59 10.50 14.44
CA LEU A 344 11.32 9.32 13.93
C LEU A 344 12.80 9.28 14.36
N SER A 345 13.10 9.63 15.61
CA SER A 345 14.48 9.59 16.09
C SER A 345 14.95 8.16 16.36
N GLU A 346 16.26 7.90 16.24
CA GLU A 346 16.88 6.61 16.62
C GLU A 346 16.50 6.22 18.06
N GLU A 347 16.44 7.20 18.98
CA GLU A 347 16.05 6.98 20.37
C GLU A 347 14.57 6.58 20.49
N THR A 348 13.68 7.21 19.72
CA THR A 348 12.25 6.89 19.72
C THR A 348 12.01 5.48 19.20
N ILE A 349 12.50 5.18 17.99
CA ILE A 349 12.25 3.90 17.30
C ILE A 349 12.87 2.73 18.08
N SER A 350 14.11 2.88 18.56
CA SER A 350 14.80 1.79 19.27
C SER A 350 14.17 1.44 20.62
N ASN A 351 13.51 2.40 21.27
CA ASN A 351 12.92 2.19 22.59
C ASN A 351 11.41 1.90 22.54
N LEU A 352 10.78 2.01 21.36
CA LEU A 352 9.33 1.89 21.18
C LEU A 352 8.81 0.52 21.64
N CYS A 353 9.46 -0.56 21.20
CA CYS A 353 9.05 -1.93 21.48
C CYS A 353 10.07 -2.62 22.40
N ASN A 354 9.97 -2.41 23.72
CA ASN A 354 10.92 -2.98 24.67
C ASN A 354 10.48 -4.36 25.20
N SER A 355 11.29 -5.39 24.93
CA SER A 355 11.07 -6.77 25.39
C SER A 355 11.14 -6.99 26.91
N GLU A 356 11.66 -6.03 27.69
CA GLU A 356 11.65 -6.11 29.16
C GLU A 356 10.27 -5.80 29.77
N HIS A 357 9.39 -5.12 29.01
CA HIS A 357 8.09 -4.65 29.49
C HIS A 357 6.91 -5.35 28.81
N LEU A 358 7.09 -5.84 27.59
CA LEU A 358 6.05 -6.51 26.82
C LEU A 358 6.18 -8.03 26.89
N ALA A 359 5.05 -8.74 26.87
CA ALA A 359 5.07 -10.18 26.67
C ALA A 359 5.63 -10.49 25.27
N LYS A 360 6.15 -11.71 25.09
CA LYS A 360 6.84 -12.08 23.84
C LYS A 360 5.99 -11.80 22.59
N ASN A 361 4.71 -12.14 22.61
CA ASN A 361 3.84 -11.93 21.45
C ASN A 361 3.54 -10.45 21.23
N ASP A 362 3.19 -9.71 22.29
CA ASP A 362 2.93 -8.25 22.21
C ASP A 362 4.16 -7.49 21.68
N TYR A 363 5.36 -7.88 22.11
CA TYR A 363 6.63 -7.31 21.64
C TYR A 363 6.88 -7.52 20.14
N LEU A 364 6.55 -8.71 19.63
CA LEU A 364 6.70 -9.00 18.20
C LEU A 364 5.67 -8.23 17.37
N GLU A 365 4.42 -8.18 17.84
CA GLU A 365 3.37 -7.38 17.19
C GLU A 365 3.71 -5.88 17.19
N CYS A 366 4.22 -5.35 18.31
CA CYS A 366 4.71 -3.97 18.37
C CYS A 366 5.78 -3.69 17.31
N SER A 367 6.74 -4.62 17.15
CA SER A 367 7.83 -4.47 16.18
C SER A 367 7.29 -4.49 14.74
N MET A 368 6.30 -5.34 14.46
CA MET A 368 5.64 -5.41 13.15
C MET A 368 4.81 -4.14 12.87
N SER A 369 4.00 -3.68 13.84
CA SER A 369 3.25 -2.43 13.75
C SER A 369 4.15 -1.22 13.54
N THR A 370 5.36 -1.21 14.13
CA THR A 370 6.36 -0.15 13.87
C THR A 370 6.72 -0.10 12.40
N GLY A 371 6.95 -1.26 11.76
CA GLY A 371 7.22 -1.35 10.32
C GLY A 371 6.09 -0.81 9.46
N THR A 372 4.86 -1.24 9.76
CA THR A 372 3.63 -0.73 9.11
C THR A 372 3.54 0.78 9.24
N THR A 373 3.68 1.34 10.44
CA THR A 373 3.65 2.81 10.65
C THR A 373 4.74 3.53 9.84
N LEU A 374 5.95 2.98 9.79
CA LEU A 374 7.07 3.56 9.04
C LEU A 374 6.85 3.57 7.52
N ALA A 375 6.07 2.63 6.98
CA ALA A 375 5.68 2.65 5.56
C ALA A 375 5.00 3.97 5.21
N PHE A 376 4.05 4.41 6.04
CA PHE A 376 3.32 5.67 5.84
C PHE A 376 4.23 6.89 5.98
N PHE A 377 5.07 6.93 7.01
CA PHE A 377 6.02 8.04 7.21
C PHE A 377 7.06 8.18 6.08
N THR A 378 7.26 7.13 5.30
CA THR A 378 8.23 7.11 4.20
C THR A 378 7.57 7.16 2.83
N ASN A 379 6.26 7.42 2.76
CA ASN A 379 5.48 7.39 1.53
C ASN A 379 5.66 6.07 0.76
N HIS A 380 5.63 4.95 1.48
CA HIS A 380 5.85 3.60 0.98
C HIS A 380 7.22 3.38 0.29
N ASP A 381 8.21 4.26 0.54
CA ASP A 381 9.59 4.07 0.11
C ASP A 381 10.27 3.00 0.98
N PHE A 382 10.33 1.77 0.46
CA PHE A 382 10.90 0.63 1.16
C PHE A 382 12.34 0.89 1.64
N GLN A 383 13.16 1.58 0.84
CA GLN A 383 14.56 1.81 1.21
C GLN A 383 14.66 2.78 2.40
N LYS A 384 13.92 3.90 2.35
CA LYS A 384 13.88 4.84 3.48
C LYS A 384 13.28 4.19 4.74
N GLY A 385 12.22 3.40 4.59
CA GLY A 385 11.61 2.67 5.71
C GLY A 385 12.57 1.66 6.33
N GLN A 386 13.33 0.94 5.51
CA GLN A 386 14.31 -0.03 5.97
C GLN A 386 15.44 0.65 6.76
N GLU A 387 15.94 1.80 6.31
CA GLU A 387 16.94 2.59 7.04
C GLU A 387 16.46 2.98 8.44
N LEU A 388 15.17 3.25 8.61
CA LEU A 388 14.56 3.52 9.91
C LEU A 388 14.41 2.27 10.78
N CYS A 389 14.04 1.11 10.21
CA CYS A 389 14.05 -0.15 10.96
C CYS A 389 15.47 -0.56 11.39
N ASP A 390 16.50 -0.24 10.60
CA ASP A 390 17.89 -0.63 10.85
C ASP A 390 18.50 -0.04 12.13
N VAL A 391 17.89 1.00 12.69
CA VAL A 391 18.29 1.57 14.00
C VAL A 391 17.96 0.64 15.17
N ILE A 392 17.03 -0.31 14.98
CA ILE A 392 16.62 -1.27 16.01
C ILE A 392 17.76 -2.27 16.25
N VAL A 393 18.29 -2.23 17.49
CA VAL A 393 19.45 -3.03 17.90
C VAL A 393 19.14 -4.52 17.97
N ASP A 394 17.94 -4.90 18.44
CA ASP A 394 17.54 -6.30 18.52
C ASP A 394 17.23 -6.87 17.12
N ASP A 395 17.94 -7.93 16.74
CA ASP A 395 17.83 -8.54 15.42
C ASP A 395 16.43 -9.11 15.15
N VAL A 396 15.73 -9.60 16.17
CA VAL A 396 14.38 -10.16 16.02
C VAL A 396 13.40 -9.03 15.75
N SER A 397 13.34 -8.00 16.60
CA SER A 397 12.50 -6.82 16.36
C SER A 397 12.76 -6.18 15.02
N ARG A 398 14.04 -6.00 14.65
CA ARG A 398 14.39 -5.37 13.37
C ARG A 398 13.82 -6.17 12.20
N ASN A 399 13.93 -7.49 12.22
CA ASN A 399 13.36 -8.33 11.16
C ASN A 399 11.84 -8.23 11.10
N TYR A 400 11.15 -8.17 12.26
CA TYR A 400 9.69 -7.98 12.28
C TYR A 400 9.27 -6.57 11.83
N CYS A 401 10.06 -5.54 12.12
CA CYS A 401 9.87 -4.19 11.59
C CYS A 401 9.96 -4.18 10.06
N VAL A 402 11.03 -4.76 9.50
CA VAL A 402 11.19 -4.84 8.04
C VAL A 402 10.07 -5.68 7.41
N GLU A 403 9.61 -6.73 8.09
CA GLU A 403 8.49 -7.54 7.60
C GLU A 403 7.17 -6.78 7.62
N GLY A 404 6.86 -6.03 8.68
CA GLY A 404 5.68 -5.17 8.75
C GLY A 404 5.69 -4.10 7.65
N LEU A 405 6.84 -3.45 7.44
CA LEU A 405 7.06 -2.49 6.34
C LEU A 405 6.79 -3.13 4.98
N ARG A 406 7.31 -4.35 4.76
CA ARG A 406 7.14 -5.09 3.51
C ARG A 406 5.69 -5.45 3.25
N LEU A 407 4.98 -5.94 4.27
CA LEU A 407 3.58 -6.33 4.16
C LEU A 407 2.71 -5.11 3.85
N GLU A 408 2.93 -4.00 4.54
CA GLU A 408 2.17 -2.76 4.29
C GLU A 408 2.33 -2.25 2.84
N ILE A 409 3.58 -2.22 2.34
CA ILE A 409 3.84 -1.78 0.96
C ILE A 409 3.25 -2.75 -0.06
N GLN A 410 3.18 -4.04 0.25
CA GLN A 410 2.59 -5.06 -0.64
C GLN A 410 1.07 -5.04 -0.67
N ASP A 411 0.46 -4.79 0.48
CA ASP A 411 -1.00 -4.81 0.65
C ASP A 411 -1.64 -3.45 0.33
N SER A 412 -0.83 -2.43 -0.03
CA SER A 412 -1.33 -1.13 -0.50
C SER A 412 -2.21 -1.30 -1.75
N GLU A 413 -3.44 -0.79 -1.66
CA GLU A 413 -4.45 -0.88 -2.72
C GLU A 413 -3.99 -0.25 -4.05
N LYS A 414 -2.98 0.63 -4.02
CA LYS A 414 -2.29 1.16 -5.21
C LYS A 414 -1.80 0.06 -6.17
N TYR A 415 -1.53 -1.14 -5.67
CA TYR A 415 -1.01 -2.26 -6.45
C TYR A 415 -2.02 -3.40 -6.63
N GLU A 416 -3.27 -3.25 -6.14
CA GLU A 416 -4.31 -4.27 -6.25
C GLU A 416 -5.04 -4.21 -7.60
N VAL A 417 -4.72 -5.16 -8.47
CA VAL A 417 -5.34 -5.32 -9.81
C VAL A 417 -6.63 -6.16 -9.81
N SER A 418 -7.10 -6.65 -8.65
CA SER A 418 -8.29 -7.52 -8.58
C SER A 418 -9.57 -6.72 -8.31
N PRO A 419 -10.71 -7.09 -8.94
CA PRO A 419 -12.00 -6.48 -8.63
C PRO A 419 -12.38 -6.68 -7.15
N LEU A 420 -12.86 -5.62 -6.50
CA LEU A 420 -13.18 -5.60 -5.06
C LEU A 420 -14.42 -6.43 -4.67
N THR A 421 -15.13 -6.97 -5.65
CA THR A 421 -16.48 -7.51 -5.49
C THR A 421 -16.50 -8.99 -5.09
N GLU A 422 -15.37 -9.71 -5.10
CA GLU A 422 -15.28 -11.07 -4.57
C GLU A 422 -14.68 -11.07 -3.16
N ASP A 423 -15.54 -11.24 -2.14
CA ASP A 423 -15.12 -11.52 -0.75
C ASP A 423 -14.47 -12.93 -0.65
N ILE A 424 -13.23 -13.01 -1.14
CA ILE A 424 -12.32 -14.15 -0.99
C ILE A 424 -11.59 -14.14 0.37
N ARG A 425 -11.89 -13.13 1.21
CA ARG A 425 -11.18 -12.93 2.47
C ARG A 425 -11.50 -14.02 3.46
N GLU A 426 -10.50 -14.27 4.29
CA GLU A 426 -10.60 -15.24 5.35
C GLU A 426 -11.58 -14.76 6.42
N LYS A 427 -12.58 -15.60 6.76
CA LYS A 427 -13.61 -15.26 7.76
C LYS A 427 -13.29 -15.93 9.09
N TYR A 428 -13.50 -15.17 10.15
CA TYR A 428 -13.26 -15.59 11.53
C TYR A 428 -14.58 -15.80 12.25
N GLN A 429 -14.80 -17.04 12.71
CA GLN A 429 -16.12 -17.51 13.10
C GLN A 429 -16.07 -18.24 14.45
N PRO A 430 -15.84 -17.52 15.55
CA PRO A 430 -15.77 -18.11 16.89
C PRO A 430 -17.07 -18.83 17.28
N GLN A 431 -16.93 -19.93 18.02
CA GLN A 431 -18.04 -20.76 18.49
C GLN A 431 -17.93 -21.00 20.00
N TRP A 432 -18.90 -20.48 20.76
CA TRP A 432 -18.89 -20.53 22.22
C TRP A 432 -19.40 -21.87 22.77
N ILE A 433 -18.64 -22.44 23.71
CA ILE A 433 -18.97 -23.64 24.46
C ILE A 433 -18.75 -23.35 25.97
N GLY A 434 -19.79 -22.79 26.59
CA GLY A 434 -19.66 -22.28 27.96
C GLY A 434 -18.67 -21.11 27.99
N ASP A 435 -17.60 -21.24 28.79
CA ASP A 435 -16.52 -20.25 28.87
C ASP A 435 -15.40 -20.47 27.83
N ASN A 436 -15.47 -21.57 27.07
CA ASN A 436 -14.49 -21.88 26.04
C ASN A 436 -14.95 -21.40 24.66
N ILE A 437 -14.00 -21.04 23.81
CA ILE A 437 -14.26 -20.57 22.44
C ILE A 437 -13.46 -21.46 21.49
N VAL A 438 -14.13 -21.98 20.46
CA VAL A 438 -13.47 -22.65 19.32
C VAL A 438 -13.44 -21.65 18.18
N ASP A 439 -12.24 -21.20 17.80
CA ASP A 439 -12.06 -20.29 16.68
C ASP A 439 -11.99 -21.09 15.38
N ILE A 440 -12.82 -20.73 14.41
CA ILE A 440 -12.84 -21.34 13.07
C ILE A 440 -12.46 -20.27 12.04
N ARG A 441 -11.46 -20.58 11.23
CA ARG A 441 -10.88 -19.71 10.22
C ARG A 441 -11.01 -20.36 8.85
N THR A 442 -11.80 -19.75 7.97
CA THR A 442 -12.06 -20.21 6.60
C THR A 442 -12.78 -19.12 5.80
N PRO A 443 -12.60 -19.01 4.47
CA PRO A 443 -13.44 -18.16 3.63
C PRO A 443 -14.91 -18.63 3.57
N SER A 444 -15.21 -19.87 3.97
CA SER A 444 -16.58 -20.42 3.97
C SER A 444 -17.41 -19.95 5.15
N THR A 445 -18.71 -19.76 4.98
CA THR A 445 -19.62 -19.47 6.10
C THR A 445 -19.94 -20.74 6.87
N ILE A 446 -19.69 -20.70 8.18
CA ILE A 446 -19.94 -21.78 9.13
C ILE A 446 -21.36 -21.68 9.68
N SER A 447 -22.03 -22.83 9.80
CA SER A 447 -23.37 -22.94 10.36
C SER A 447 -23.55 -24.24 11.12
N ASN A 448 -24.63 -24.35 11.91
CA ASN A 448 -25.02 -25.58 12.61
C ASN A 448 -23.91 -26.16 13.51
N PHE A 449 -23.09 -25.30 14.11
CA PHE A 449 -22.07 -25.73 15.05
C PHE A 449 -22.70 -26.42 16.26
N ASN A 450 -22.12 -27.54 16.66
CA ASN A 450 -22.55 -28.30 17.82
C ASN A 450 -21.38 -29.06 18.44
N TYR A 451 -21.31 -29.05 19.77
CA TYR A 451 -20.33 -29.78 20.55
C TYR A 451 -21.01 -30.79 21.47
N GLN A 452 -20.59 -32.05 21.40
CA GLN A 452 -21.08 -33.14 22.25
C GLN A 452 -20.01 -33.49 23.29
N SER A 453 -20.23 -33.02 24.52
CA SER A 453 -19.24 -33.11 25.60
C SER A 453 -19.01 -34.54 26.10
N GLU A 454 -19.97 -35.46 25.95
CA GLU A 454 -19.82 -36.84 26.40
C GLU A 454 -18.76 -37.62 25.62
N ILE A 455 -18.53 -37.23 24.37
CA ILE A 455 -17.63 -37.91 23.43
C ILE A 455 -16.57 -36.97 22.83
N GLY A 456 -16.53 -35.70 23.24
CA GLY A 456 -15.57 -34.71 22.74
C GLY A 456 -15.69 -34.46 21.24
N MET A 457 -16.91 -34.48 20.70
CA MET A 457 -17.13 -34.41 19.25
C MET A 457 -17.64 -33.03 18.84
N ILE A 458 -17.04 -32.47 17.79
CA ILE A 458 -17.45 -31.20 17.18
C ILE A 458 -18.06 -31.49 15.81
N THR A 459 -19.18 -30.85 15.50
CA THR A 459 -19.82 -30.92 14.19
C THR A 459 -20.22 -29.53 13.73
N PHE A 460 -20.02 -29.21 12.46
CA PHE A 460 -20.47 -27.96 11.85
C PHE A 460 -20.63 -28.14 10.34
N SER A 461 -21.35 -27.21 9.70
CA SER A 461 -21.54 -27.16 8.26
C SER A 461 -20.85 -25.95 7.66
N PHE A 462 -20.38 -26.07 6.43
CA PHE A 462 -19.75 -25.00 5.66
C PHE A 462 -20.28 -25.02 4.23
N ASP A 463 -20.41 -23.84 3.61
CA ASP A 463 -21.13 -23.63 2.35
C ASP A 463 -20.26 -23.79 1.09
N LYS A 464 -18.94 -23.63 1.19
CA LYS A 464 -17.97 -23.76 0.09
C LYS A 464 -16.82 -24.72 0.43
N PRO A 465 -16.20 -25.41 -0.53
CA PRO A 465 -15.10 -26.35 -0.26
C PRO A 465 -13.75 -25.64 -0.06
N GLU A 466 -13.67 -24.72 0.90
CA GLU A 466 -12.44 -23.98 1.22
C GLU A 466 -11.68 -24.59 2.40
N TYR A 467 -10.39 -24.27 2.54
CA TYR A 467 -9.60 -24.71 3.70
C TYR A 467 -10.26 -24.28 5.01
N VAL A 468 -10.09 -25.10 6.04
CA VAL A 468 -10.61 -24.84 7.39
C VAL A 468 -9.50 -25.04 8.40
N ILE A 469 -9.29 -24.04 9.25
CA ILE A 469 -8.41 -24.09 10.41
C ILE A 469 -9.29 -23.93 11.65
N LEU A 470 -9.15 -24.83 12.62
CA LEU A 470 -9.79 -24.74 13.93
C LEU A 470 -8.73 -24.60 15.01
N LEU A 471 -8.94 -23.66 15.92
CA LEU A 471 -8.19 -23.54 17.18
C LEU A 471 -9.13 -23.96 18.31
N ILE A 472 -8.79 -25.08 18.96
CA ILE A 472 -9.67 -25.73 19.93
C ILE A 472 -8.97 -25.78 21.29
N PRO A 473 -9.52 -25.17 22.35
CA PRO A 473 -9.00 -25.29 23.69
C PRO A 473 -8.75 -26.75 24.12
N ASN A 474 -7.59 -27.02 24.71
CA ASN A 474 -7.16 -28.38 25.11
C ASN A 474 -8.12 -29.05 26.11
N ASN A 475 -8.92 -28.28 26.85
CA ASN A 475 -9.91 -28.81 27.78
C ASN A 475 -11.19 -29.35 27.10
N LEU A 476 -11.41 -29.04 25.81
CA LEU A 476 -12.55 -29.52 25.02
C LEU A 476 -12.26 -30.83 24.28
N LEU A 477 -11.00 -31.23 24.15
CA LEU A 477 -10.60 -32.44 23.44
C LEU A 477 -9.73 -33.36 24.32
N LEU A 478 -9.98 -34.66 24.23
CA LEU A 478 -9.18 -35.71 24.90
C LEU A 478 -8.00 -36.14 24.00
N PRO A 479 -6.85 -36.57 24.56
CA PRO A 479 -5.57 -36.46 23.85
C PRO A 479 -5.27 -37.62 22.89
N GLU A 480 -4.99 -37.26 21.62
CA GLU A 480 -3.73 -37.42 20.85
C GLU A 480 -3.98 -37.71 19.36
N ASN A 481 -5.12 -38.30 19.00
CA ASN A 481 -5.50 -38.54 17.59
C ASN A 481 -6.93 -38.09 17.32
N TYR A 482 -7.12 -37.39 16.20
CA TYR A 482 -8.44 -36.93 15.75
C TYR A 482 -8.70 -37.43 14.34
N ALA A 483 -9.95 -37.76 14.08
CA ALA A 483 -10.45 -38.01 12.74
C ALA A 483 -11.35 -36.85 12.36
N VAL A 484 -11.09 -36.28 11.19
CA VAL A 484 -12.00 -35.34 10.53
C VAL A 484 -12.69 -36.09 9.40
N SER A 485 -14.00 -35.98 9.34
CA SER A 485 -14.78 -36.44 8.19
C SER A 485 -15.65 -35.33 7.64
N VAL A 486 -15.77 -35.26 6.32
CA VAL A 486 -16.67 -34.36 5.60
C VAL A 486 -17.69 -35.20 4.87
N ASN A 487 -18.98 -34.99 5.14
CA ASN A 487 -20.06 -35.79 4.57
C ASN A 487 -19.88 -37.31 4.78
N GLY A 488 -19.26 -37.70 5.90
CA GLY A 488 -18.95 -39.08 6.25
C GLY A 488 -17.72 -39.68 5.54
N ILE A 489 -16.97 -38.89 4.77
CA ILE A 489 -15.72 -39.28 4.13
C ILE A 489 -14.56 -38.79 4.99
N LEU A 490 -13.67 -39.69 5.42
CA LEU A 490 -12.48 -39.34 6.21
C LEU A 490 -11.49 -38.50 5.40
N ILE A 491 -10.99 -37.43 6.02
CA ILE A 491 -9.86 -36.65 5.52
C ILE A 491 -8.57 -37.32 6.00
N ASN A 492 -7.73 -37.73 5.04
CA ASN A 492 -6.46 -38.41 5.34
C ASN A 492 -5.30 -37.41 5.53
N ASP A 493 -5.36 -36.25 4.88
CA ASP A 493 -4.32 -35.22 4.91
C ASP A 493 -4.67 -34.17 5.97
N LEU A 494 -4.62 -34.60 7.24
CA LEU A 494 -4.92 -33.75 8.40
C LEU A 494 -3.62 -33.20 8.99
N VAL A 495 -3.56 -31.89 9.22
CA VAL A 495 -2.50 -31.27 10.03
C VAL A 495 -3.06 -31.01 11.42
N VAL A 496 -2.40 -31.55 12.45
CA VAL A 496 -2.78 -31.35 13.86
C VAL A 496 -1.57 -30.88 14.64
N GLU A 497 -1.67 -29.70 15.23
CA GLU A 497 -0.65 -29.16 16.13
C GLU A 497 -1.23 -29.09 17.56
N PRO A 498 -0.68 -29.86 18.53
CA PRO A 498 -1.27 -29.97 19.87
C PRO A 498 -1.04 -28.75 20.77
N ASN A 499 -0.18 -27.83 20.34
CA ASN A 499 0.06 -26.54 20.97
C ASN A 499 0.43 -25.56 19.85
N PHE A 500 -0.31 -24.46 19.75
CA PHE A 500 -0.08 -23.41 18.75
C PHE A 500 0.40 -22.13 19.43
N MET A 501 1.51 -21.57 18.94
CA MET A 501 2.15 -20.36 19.50
C MET A 501 2.48 -20.42 21.01
N GLY A 502 2.58 -21.61 21.60
CA GLY A 502 2.84 -21.79 23.03
C GLY A 502 1.58 -21.91 23.91
N GLU A 503 0.39 -21.80 23.32
CA GLU A 503 -0.90 -21.81 24.00
C GLU A 503 -1.52 -23.22 24.09
N ASP A 504 -2.35 -23.43 25.11
CA ASP A 504 -3.06 -24.69 25.38
C ASP A 504 -4.26 -24.90 24.44
N VAL A 505 -4.01 -24.83 23.14
CA VAL A 505 -4.97 -25.08 22.05
C VAL A 505 -4.44 -26.13 21.07
N VAL A 506 -5.34 -26.93 20.52
CA VAL A 506 -5.10 -27.82 19.38
C VAL A 506 -5.48 -27.08 18.10
N MET A 507 -4.53 -26.93 17.17
CA MET A 507 -4.84 -26.54 15.80
C MET A 507 -5.20 -27.77 14.98
N ILE A 508 -6.32 -27.73 14.27
CA ILE A 508 -6.70 -28.73 13.27
C ILE A 508 -6.91 -28.02 11.93
N GLN A 509 -6.15 -28.41 10.90
CA GLN A 509 -6.28 -27.86 9.55
C GLN A 509 -6.59 -28.96 8.52
N PHE A 510 -7.54 -28.67 7.62
CA PHE A 510 -7.88 -29.54 6.50
C PHE A 510 -8.43 -28.77 5.30
N VAL A 511 -8.43 -29.39 4.12
CA VAL A 511 -9.05 -28.87 2.89
C VAL A 511 -10.14 -29.85 2.42
N PRO A 512 -11.43 -29.49 2.47
CA PRO A 512 -12.52 -30.34 2.03
C PRO A 512 -12.65 -30.36 0.50
N THR A 513 -13.06 -31.50 -0.07
CA THR A 513 -13.32 -31.62 -1.52
C THR A 513 -14.73 -31.21 -1.95
N SER A 514 -15.61 -30.93 -0.98
CA SER A 514 -17.01 -30.55 -1.18
C SER A 514 -17.52 -29.79 0.04
N SER A 515 -18.47 -28.87 -0.16
CA SER A 515 -19.23 -28.28 0.94
C SER A 515 -20.06 -29.34 1.68
N GLY A 516 -20.48 -29.02 2.92
CA GLY A 516 -21.30 -29.91 3.72
C GLY A 516 -20.91 -29.93 5.19
N THR A 517 -21.06 -31.09 5.84
CA THR A 517 -20.90 -31.20 7.29
C THR A 517 -19.55 -31.83 7.64
N ALA A 518 -18.75 -31.10 8.40
CA ALA A 518 -17.57 -31.60 9.07
C ALA A 518 -17.94 -32.23 10.42
N MET A 519 -17.27 -33.33 10.74
CA MET A 519 -17.30 -33.98 12.04
C MET A 519 -15.86 -34.24 12.49
N ILE A 520 -15.53 -33.73 13.67
CA ILE A 520 -14.23 -33.90 14.33
C ILE A 520 -14.47 -34.74 15.57
N ALA A 521 -13.81 -35.87 15.67
CA ALA A 521 -13.93 -36.76 16.81
C ALA A 521 -12.57 -37.33 17.24
N PRO A 522 -12.34 -37.51 18.56
CA PRO A 522 -11.17 -38.21 19.05
C PRO A 522 -11.19 -39.68 18.60
N VAL A 523 -10.03 -40.19 18.22
CA VAL A 523 -9.81 -41.59 17.81
C VAL A 523 -9.11 -42.32 18.94
N SER A 524 -9.74 -43.39 19.43
CA SER A 524 -9.21 -44.26 20.49
C SER A 524 -8.20 -45.28 19.98
#